data_AF-A0A933SBQ9-F1
#
_entry.id   AF-A0A933SBQ9-F1
#
_cell.length_a   1.000
_cell.length_b   1.000
_cell.length_c   1.000
_cell.angle_alpha   90.00
_cell.angle_beta   90.00
_cell.angle_gamma   90.00
#
_symmetry.space_group_name_H-M   'P 1'
#
loop_
_entity.id
_entity.type
_entity.pdbx_description
1 polymer ?
#
loop_
_entity_poly.entity_id
_entity_poly.type
_entity_poly.pdbx_seq_one_letter_code
_entity_poly.pdbx_strand_id
1 'polypeptide(L)'
;MDAEKLGKRPLDNVYGIMHIKDEMEYSILKTGEFEDWLDRLPPKTKTIVLARLDMISIGHFGDHKRFEGLLELRWKNGSRVYGFFWGASIVVALYGGNKNGQSRDIKKAKRIRDEVLDGTRTLFQP
;
A
#
# COMPACT_ATOMS: atom_id res chain seq x y z
N MET A 1 25.61 9.63 44.39
CA MET A 1 24.61 8.97 45.26
C MET A 1 23.24 9.35 44.74
N ASP A 2 22.58 8.33 44.19
CA ASP A 2 21.18 7.98 44.38
C ASP A 2 20.07 8.87 43.80
N ALA A 3 19.62 8.42 42.62
CA ALA A 3 18.28 7.87 42.34
C ALA A 3 17.03 8.52 42.96
N GLU A 4 16.14 8.92 42.03
CA GLU A 4 14.69 8.69 42.04
C GLU A 4 13.89 8.89 43.35
N LYS A 5 12.89 9.79 43.25
CA LYS A 5 11.48 9.34 43.30
C LYS A 5 10.51 10.39 42.71
N LEU A 6 10.07 10.08 41.50
CA LEU A 6 8.69 10.07 41.00
C LEU A 6 7.64 11.00 41.68
N GLY A 7 7.24 12.03 40.94
CA GLY A 7 6.04 12.85 41.18
C GLY A 7 5.32 13.19 39.87
N LYS A 8 4.48 12.25 39.42
CA LYS A 8 3.42 12.29 38.39
C LYS A 8 3.22 13.57 37.52
N ARG A 9 3.40 13.34 36.20
CA ARG A 9 3.06 14.11 34.97
C ARG A 9 1.87 15.10 35.01
N PRO A 10 2.02 16.29 34.40
CA PRO A 10 0.99 16.98 33.63
C PRO A 10 1.12 16.69 32.12
N LEU A 11 0.02 16.84 31.40
CA LEU A 11 -0.36 16.22 30.13
C LEU A 11 0.24 16.90 28.88
N ASP A 12 1.51 17.24 28.91
CA ASP A 12 2.08 18.18 27.95
C ASP A 12 2.63 17.49 26.68
N ASN A 13 2.49 16.16 26.56
CA ASN A 13 3.19 15.36 25.54
C ASN A 13 2.32 14.39 24.72
N VAL A 14 0.99 14.49 24.73
CA VAL A 14 0.12 13.46 24.09
C VAL A 14 -0.68 13.95 22.88
N TYR A 15 -0.78 15.26 22.63
CA TYR A 15 -1.50 15.76 21.43
C TYR A 15 -0.70 16.78 20.58
N GLY A 16 0.46 17.24 21.04
CA GLY A 16 1.27 18.28 20.37
C GLY A 16 2.44 17.79 19.51
N ILE A 17 2.68 16.48 19.43
CA ILE A 17 3.76 15.86 18.63
C ILE A 17 3.18 14.79 17.69
N MET A 18 2.02 15.04 17.08
CA MET A 18 1.64 14.35 15.84
C MET A 18 1.88 15.32 14.69
N HIS A 19 3.15 15.41 14.35
CA HIS A 19 3.69 15.62 13.00
C HIS A 19 2.79 16.40 12.04
N ILE A 20 3.14 17.67 11.87
CA ILE A 20 3.15 18.34 10.58
C ILE A 20 3.98 17.45 9.63
N LYS A 21 3.33 16.51 8.97
CA LYS A 21 3.82 15.83 7.77
C LYS A 21 2.78 16.17 6.73
N ASP A 22 3.21 16.84 5.67
CA ASP A 22 2.38 17.20 4.52
C ASP A 22 1.31 16.14 4.26
N GLU A 23 0.07 16.62 4.18
CA GLU A 23 -1.17 15.92 3.86
C GLU A 23 -1.06 15.32 2.45
N MET A 24 -0.22 14.30 2.27
CA MET A 24 -0.10 13.59 1.01
C MET A 24 -1.19 12.53 0.99
N GLU A 25 -2.36 12.96 0.52
CA GLU A 25 -3.48 12.08 0.25
C GLU A 25 -3.29 11.41 -1.11
N TYR A 26 -3.22 10.08 -1.12
CA TYR A 26 -3.11 9.27 -2.32
C TYR A 26 -4.48 8.70 -2.69
N SER A 27 -4.95 8.99 -3.91
CA SER A 27 -6.10 8.27 -4.46
C SER A 27 -5.68 6.86 -4.84
N ILE A 28 -6.42 5.85 -4.37
CA ILE A 28 -6.16 4.45 -4.71
C ILE A 28 -7.05 4.03 -5.87
N LEU A 29 -6.45 3.77 -7.02
CA LEU A 29 -7.13 3.23 -8.20
C LEU A 29 -6.84 1.75 -8.32
N LYS A 30 -7.79 0.98 -8.84
CA LYS A 30 -7.66 -0.48 -8.94
C LYS A 30 -7.97 -0.95 -10.35
N THR A 31 -7.23 -1.95 -10.81
CA THR A 31 -7.49 -2.63 -12.07
C THR A 31 -8.54 -3.72 -11.88
N GLY A 32 -9.18 -4.14 -12.97
CA GLY A 32 -10.08 -5.31 -12.95
C GLY A 32 -9.38 -6.58 -12.48
N GLU A 33 -8.12 -6.79 -12.86
CA GLU A 33 -7.34 -7.94 -12.37
C GLU A 33 -7.12 -7.94 -10.86
N PHE A 34 -6.96 -6.76 -10.27
CA PHE A 34 -6.85 -6.64 -8.82
C PHE A 34 -8.19 -6.95 -8.15
N GLU A 35 -9.30 -6.40 -8.65
CA GLU A 35 -10.64 -6.64 -8.08
C GLU A 35 -11.04 -8.12 -8.19
N ASP A 36 -10.88 -8.72 -9.38
CA ASP A 36 -11.14 -10.16 -9.58
C ASP A 36 -10.32 -11.02 -8.62
N TRP A 37 -9.08 -10.61 -8.35
CA TRP A 37 -8.23 -11.30 -7.38
C TRP A 37 -8.73 -11.09 -5.95
N LEU A 38 -9.06 -9.86 -5.58
CA LEU A 38 -9.52 -9.49 -4.25
C LEU A 38 -10.78 -10.27 -3.86
N ASP A 39 -11.67 -10.50 -4.82
CA ASP A 39 -12.92 -11.26 -4.63
C ASP A 39 -12.72 -12.76 -4.42
N ARG A 40 -11.59 -13.31 -4.86
CA ARG A 40 -11.22 -14.72 -4.62
C ARG A 40 -10.55 -14.95 -3.26
N LEU A 41 -10.26 -13.89 -2.50
CA LEU A 41 -9.57 -14.01 -1.22
C LEU A 41 -10.50 -14.46 -0.09
N PRO A 42 -9.96 -15.20 0.90
CA PRO A 42 -10.65 -15.39 2.17
C PRO A 42 -10.99 -14.03 2.81
N PRO A 43 -12.15 -13.89 3.49
CA PRO A 43 -12.61 -12.60 4.04
C PRO A 43 -11.57 -11.90 4.93
N LYS A 44 -10.84 -12.67 5.74
CA LYS A 44 -9.78 -12.16 6.61
C LYS A 44 -8.65 -11.50 5.82
N THR A 45 -8.22 -12.12 4.72
CA THR A 45 -7.14 -11.59 3.89
C THR A 45 -7.62 -10.36 3.12
N LYS A 46 -8.84 -10.38 2.58
CA LYS A 46 -9.46 -9.22 1.92
C LYS A 46 -9.48 -8.00 2.84
N THR A 47 -9.92 -8.18 4.09
CA THR A 47 -9.95 -7.11 5.10
C THR A 47 -8.56 -6.53 5.39
N ILE A 48 -7.55 -7.38 5.55
CA ILE A 48 -6.17 -6.94 5.82
C ILE A 48 -5.57 -6.15 4.64
N VAL A 49 -5.88 -6.56 3.41
CA VAL A 49 -5.42 -5.88 2.20
C VAL A 49 -6.09 -4.50 2.09
N LEU A 50 -7.41 -4.45 2.21
CA LEU A 50 -8.17 -3.20 2.13
C LEU A 50 -7.75 -2.20 3.21
N ALA A 51 -7.63 -2.63 4.46
CA ALA A 51 -7.18 -1.77 5.55
C ALA A 51 -5.78 -1.18 5.29
N ARG A 52 -4.88 -1.93 4.64
CA ARG A 52 -3.56 -1.38 4.26
C ARG A 52 -3.67 -0.38 3.10
N LEU A 53 -4.59 -0.57 2.15
CA LEU A 53 -4.83 0.43 1.10
C LEU A 53 -5.38 1.73 1.68
N ASP A 54 -6.25 1.66 2.68
CA ASP A 54 -6.74 2.85 3.41
C ASP A 54 -5.61 3.55 4.18
N MET A 55 -4.68 2.80 4.76
CA MET A 55 -3.50 3.42 5.37
C MET A 55 -2.57 4.05 4.32
N ILE A 56 -2.47 3.46 3.13
CA ILE A 56 -1.68 4.03 2.02
C ILE A 56 -2.29 5.34 1.53
N SER A 57 -3.62 5.48 1.51
CA SER A 57 -4.25 6.74 1.07
C SER A 57 -3.84 7.93 1.93
N ILE A 58 -3.45 7.71 3.18
CA ILE A 58 -2.91 8.74 4.09
C ILE A 58 -1.37 8.68 4.23
N GLY A 59 -0.68 8.01 3.30
CA GLY A 59 0.78 7.98 3.23
C GLY A 59 1.47 6.92 4.09
N HIS A 60 0.73 5.98 4.69
CA HIS A 60 1.28 4.89 5.50
C HIS A 60 1.36 3.57 4.73
N PHE A 61 2.46 3.37 3.99
CA PHE A 61 2.67 2.20 3.12
C PHE A 61 2.98 0.89 3.85
N GLY A 62 3.50 0.96 5.08
CA GLY A 62 4.04 -0.21 5.77
C GLY A 62 5.28 -0.79 5.07
N ASP A 63 5.43 -2.12 5.11
CA ASP A 63 6.53 -2.80 4.43
C ASP A 63 6.31 -2.81 2.91
N HIS A 64 7.16 -2.08 2.19
CA HIS A 64 7.08 -1.93 0.75
C HIS A 64 8.45 -1.76 0.11
N LYS A 65 8.53 -1.94 -1.22
CA LYS A 65 9.70 -1.66 -2.03
C LYS A 65 9.27 -0.92 -3.29
N ARG A 66 10.01 0.13 -3.67
CA ARG A 66 9.85 0.78 -4.98
C ARG A 66 11.02 0.38 -5.88
N PHE A 67 10.74 0.00 -7.12
CA PHE A 67 11.76 -0.37 -8.09
C PHE A 67 11.20 -0.30 -9.51
N GLU A 68 12.01 0.16 -10.47
CA GLU A 68 11.68 0.13 -11.90
C GLU A 68 10.29 0.72 -12.24
N GLY A 69 9.87 1.76 -11.51
CA GLY A 69 8.56 2.38 -11.68
C GLY A 69 7.38 1.56 -11.12
N LEU A 70 7.64 0.54 -10.30
CA LEU A 70 6.65 -0.25 -9.57
C LEU A 70 6.77 -0.01 -8.05
N LEU A 71 5.66 -0.27 -7.37
CA LEU A 71 5.50 -0.34 -5.92
C LEU A 71 5.10 -1.78 -5.56
N GLU A 72 5.91 -2.47 -4.77
CA GLU A 72 5.61 -3.79 -4.21
C GLU A 72 5.28 -3.64 -2.71
N LEU A 73 4.03 -3.92 -2.35
CA LEU A 73 3.56 -3.99 -0.96
C LEU A 73 3.77 -5.41 -0.43
N ARG A 74 4.29 -5.54 0.79
CA ARG A 74 4.73 -6.82 1.36
C ARG A 74 4.04 -7.14 2.67
N TRP A 75 3.50 -8.34 2.77
CA TRP A 75 2.98 -8.90 4.03
C TRP A 75 3.90 -10.01 4.55
N LYS A 76 3.90 -10.18 5.88
CA LYS A 76 4.75 -11.15 6.59
C LYS A 76 4.44 -12.60 6.20
N ASN A 77 3.21 -12.90 5.79
CA ASN A 77 2.79 -14.22 5.30
C ASN A 77 3.31 -14.54 3.88
N GLY A 78 4.12 -13.67 3.27
CA GLY A 78 4.67 -13.85 1.94
C GLY A 78 3.81 -13.28 0.79
N SER A 79 2.62 -12.76 1.09
CA SER A 79 1.75 -12.10 0.11
C SER A 79 2.34 -10.80 -0.43
N ARG A 80 2.11 -10.49 -1.72
CA ARG A 80 2.64 -9.31 -2.41
C ARG A 80 1.57 -8.61 -3.26
N VAL A 81 1.49 -7.29 -3.21
CA VAL A 81 0.63 -6.52 -4.13
C VAL A 81 1.52 -5.57 -4.93
N TYR A 82 1.30 -5.49 -6.23
CA TYR A 82 2.05 -4.66 -7.15
C TYR A 82 1.17 -3.52 -7.64
N GLY A 83 1.70 -2.31 -7.54
CA GLY A 83 1.09 -1.10 -8.07
C GLY A 83 2.16 -0.17 -8.64
N PHE A 84 1.76 1.04 -8.97
CA PHE A 84 2.65 2.11 -9.41
C PHE A 84 2.01 3.47 -9.15
N PHE A 85 2.81 4.52 -9.21
CA PHE A 85 2.33 5.90 -9.08
C PHE A 85 1.92 6.44 -10.44
N TRP A 86 0.75 7.06 -10.50
CA TRP A 86 0.25 7.82 -11.65
C TRP A 86 -0.19 9.20 -11.18
N GLY A 87 0.72 10.16 -11.23
CA GLY A 87 0.53 11.46 -10.59
C GLY A 87 0.42 11.33 -9.06
N ALA A 88 -0.62 11.93 -8.48
CA ALA A 88 -0.97 11.79 -7.06
C ALA A 88 -1.73 10.49 -6.72
N SER A 89 -2.01 9.65 -7.73
CA SER A 89 -2.72 8.39 -7.54
C SER A 89 -1.76 7.21 -7.44
N ILE A 90 -2.15 6.20 -6.66
CA ILE A 90 -1.53 4.88 -6.67
C ILE A 90 -2.47 3.93 -7.39
N VAL A 91 -2.02 3.43 -8.53
CA VAL A 91 -2.74 2.39 -9.28
C VAL A 91 -2.28 1.03 -8.78
N VAL A 92 -3.18 0.29 -8.16
CA VAL A 92 -2.97 -1.09 -7.76
C VAL A 92 -3.30 -1.99 -8.94
N ALA A 93 -2.26 -2.60 -9.50
CA ALA A 93 -2.32 -3.25 -10.80
C ALA A 93 -2.63 -4.76 -10.72
N LEU A 94 -2.13 -5.44 -9.68
CA LEU A 94 -2.40 -6.85 -9.43
C LEU A 94 -1.83 -7.31 -8.07
N TYR A 95 -2.30 -8.44 -7.57
CA TYR A 95 -1.54 -9.25 -6.64
C TYR A 95 -0.40 -9.99 -7.35
N GLY A 96 0.73 -10.18 -6.66
CA GLY A 96 1.67 -11.23 -7.01
C GLY A 96 1.73 -12.29 -5.94
N GLY A 97 1.93 -13.50 -6.41
CA GLY A 97 1.78 -14.75 -5.68
C GLY A 97 2.74 -14.91 -4.51
N ASN A 98 3.01 -16.18 -4.19
CA ASN A 98 4.08 -16.50 -3.25
C ASN A 98 5.47 -16.15 -3.85
N LYS A 99 6.51 -16.24 -3.02
CA LYS A 99 7.91 -15.96 -3.39
C LYS A 99 8.39 -16.65 -4.67
N ASN A 100 7.78 -17.77 -5.08
CA ASN A 100 8.20 -18.57 -6.23
C ASN A 100 7.60 -18.08 -7.58
N GLY A 101 6.67 -17.11 -7.56
CA GLY A 101 6.02 -16.54 -8.76
C GLY A 101 6.47 -15.14 -9.15
N GLN A 102 7.35 -14.52 -8.35
CA GLN A 102 7.62 -13.08 -8.38
C GLN A 102 7.99 -12.52 -9.77
N SER A 103 8.86 -13.19 -10.52
CA SER A 103 9.29 -12.70 -11.84
C SER A 103 8.14 -12.60 -12.86
N ARG A 104 7.19 -13.55 -12.80
CA ARG A 104 6.00 -13.53 -13.67
C ARG A 104 5.08 -12.37 -13.30
N ASP A 105 4.90 -12.15 -12.01
CA ASP A 105 4.03 -11.10 -11.49
C ASP A 105 4.60 -9.72 -11.80
N ILE A 106 5.91 -9.52 -11.64
CA ILE A 106 6.59 -8.27 -12.03
C ILE A 106 6.41 -7.99 -13.53
N LYS A 107 6.60 -9.00 -14.40
CA LYS A 107 6.40 -8.82 -15.84
C LYS A 107 4.96 -8.42 -16.17
N LYS A 108 3.98 -9.03 -15.51
CA LYS A 108 2.56 -8.68 -15.68
C LYS A 108 2.26 -7.28 -15.15
N ALA A 109 2.84 -6.89 -14.01
CA ALA A 109 2.72 -5.56 -13.41
C ALA A 109 3.21 -4.46 -14.37
N LYS A 110 4.40 -4.65 -14.95
CA LYS A 110 4.98 -3.72 -15.93
C LYS A 110 4.06 -3.56 -17.14
N ARG A 111 3.59 -4.67 -17.70
CA ARG A 111 2.65 -4.63 -18.85
C ARG A 111 1.38 -3.84 -18.52
N ILE A 112 0.74 -4.14 -17.40
CA ILE A 112 -0.49 -3.43 -16.98
C ILE A 112 -0.22 -1.95 -16.76
N ARG A 113 0.92 -1.60 -16.12
CA ARG A 113 1.32 -0.20 -15.96
C ARG A 113 1.44 0.49 -17.31
N ASP A 114 2.17 -0.11 -18.25
CA ASP A 114 2.42 0.50 -19.55
C ASP A 114 1.10 0.71 -20.31
N GLU A 115 0.19 -0.28 -20.27
CA GLU A 115 -1.18 -0.18 -20.83
C GLU A 115 -2.08 0.86 -20.12
N VAL A 116 -1.82 1.20 -18.85
CA VAL A 116 -2.55 2.29 -18.17
C VAL A 116 -1.96 3.64 -18.56
N LEU A 117 -0.63 3.74 -18.64
CA LEU A 117 0.06 4.98 -18.98
C LEU A 117 -0.15 5.40 -20.44
N ASP A 118 -0.33 4.44 -21.35
CA ASP A 118 -0.67 4.70 -22.75
C ASP A 118 -2.18 4.92 -22.98
N GLY A 119 -3.00 4.74 -21.94
CA GLY A 119 -4.45 4.93 -21.98
C GLY A 119 -5.23 3.78 -22.63
N THR A 120 -4.59 2.65 -22.96
CA THR A 120 -5.24 1.49 -23.58
C THR A 120 -5.98 0.60 -22.58
N ARG A 121 -5.81 0.84 -21.27
CA ARG A 121 -6.47 0.11 -20.18
C ARG A 121 -7.36 1.00 -19.33
N THR A 122 -8.62 0.59 -19.20
CA THR A 122 -9.58 1.20 -18.29
C THR A 122 -9.23 0.90 -16.83
N LEU A 123 -9.14 1.94 -16.01
CA LEU A 123 -9.14 1.82 -14.55
C LEU A 123 -10.58 1.91 -14.05
N PHE A 124 -10.93 1.06 -13.08
CA PHE A 124 -12.19 1.20 -12.39
C PHE A 124 -12.00 2.18 -11.23
N GLN A 125 -12.77 3.26 -11.23
CA GLN A 125 -12.97 4.01 -10.00
C GLN A 125 -14.13 3.35 -9.23
N PRO A 126 -14.00 3.22 -7.90
CA PRO A 126 -15.05 2.65 -7.06
C PRO A 126 -16.37 3.42 -7.15
#